data_AF-A0A265UTH4-F1
#
_entry.id   AF-A0A265UTH4-F1
#
_cell.length_a   1.000
_cell.length_b   1.000
_cell.length_c   1.000
_cell.angle_alpha   90.00
_cell.angle_beta   90.00
_cell.angle_gamma   90.00
#
_symmetry.space_group_name_H-M   'P 1'
#
loop_
_entity.id
_entity.type
_entity.pdbx_description
1 polymer ?
#
loop_
_entity_poly.entity_id
_entity_poly.type
_entity_poly.pdbx_seq_one_letter_code
_entity_poly.pdbx_strand_id
1 'polypeptide(L)'
;MVDLFYKGGPIFMGLLSLIMLIVISTSIIALVSIFKDKVNDYKGKSHRINRIRSWGLLAFVIGLFGQLIGLYSAFRALKMGEVEASTSLFAEGFKISMVTTIYGSLIFGFSLIIWFLFRKFA
;
A
#
# COMPACT_ATOMS: atom_id res chain seq x y z
N MET A 1 6.53 3.30 15.39
CA MET A 1 5.78 3.45 14.11
C MET A 1 6.19 4.69 13.35
N VAL A 2 6.23 5.87 13.98
CA VAL A 2 6.77 7.09 13.35
C VAL A 2 8.22 6.90 12.85
N ASP A 3 9.07 6.21 13.62
CA ASP A 3 10.43 5.84 13.19
C ASP A 3 10.46 5.02 11.89
N LEU A 4 9.56 4.03 11.75
CA LEU A 4 9.44 3.23 10.53
C LEU A 4 8.97 4.06 9.33
N PHE A 5 8.12 5.06 9.56
CA PHE A 5 7.66 5.98 8.53
C PHE A 5 8.82 6.81 7.95
N TYR A 6 9.68 7.35 8.81
CA TYR A 6 10.85 8.10 8.36
C TYR A 6 11.91 7.20 7.71
N LYS A 7 12.16 6.01 8.28
CA LYS A 7 13.11 5.04 7.72
C LYS A 7 12.68 4.48 6.36
N GLY A 8 11.38 4.25 6.16
CA GLY A 8 10.82 3.77 4.90
C GLY A 8 10.83 4.80 3.76
N GLY A 9 11.33 6.01 3.98
CA GLY A 9 11.28 7.07 2.97
C GLY A 9 9.95 7.84 3.05
N PRO A 10 9.96 9.10 3.53
CA PRO A 10 8.74 9.87 3.78
C PRO A 10 7.84 10.05 2.55
N ILE A 11 8.42 10.08 1.34
CA ILE A 11 7.67 10.25 0.08
C ILE A 11 6.76 9.05 -0.18
N PHE A 12 7.32 7.83 -0.21
CA PHE A 12 6.55 6.61 -0.45
C PHE A 12 5.60 6.32 0.70
N MET A 13 6.05 6.51 1.94
CA MET A 13 5.19 6.30 3.11
C MET A 13 4.02 7.30 3.17
N GLY A 14 4.24 8.55 2.73
CA GLY A 14 3.19 9.56 2.57
C GLY A 14 2.18 9.17 1.49
N LEU A 15 2.64 8.72 0.32
CA LEU A 15 1.77 8.21 -0.75
C LEU A 15 0.93 7.01 -0.29
N LEU A 16 1.55 6.04 0.40
CA LEU A 16 0.84 4.89 0.96
C LEU A 16 -0.23 5.32 1.97
N SER A 17 0.07 6.31 2.81
CA SER A 17 -0.89 6.85 3.78
C SER A 17 -2.09 7.51 3.08
N LEU A 18 -1.85 8.25 1.99
CA LEU A 18 -2.91 8.84 1.18
C LEU A 18 -3.79 7.77 0.52
N ILE A 19 -3.17 6.72 -0.05
CA ILE A 19 -3.92 5.59 -0.63
C ILE A 19 -4.74 4.88 0.45
N MET A 20 -4.21 4.70 1.66
CA MET A 20 -4.94 4.12 2.79
C MET A 20 -6.20 4.94 3.12
N LEU A 21 -6.11 6.28 3.14
CA LEU A 21 -7.28 7.15 3.36
C LEU A 21 -8.33 6.99 2.24
N ILE A 22 -7.89 6.83 0.99
CA ILE A 22 -8.80 6.56 -0.14
C ILE A 22 -9.49 5.21 0.01
N VAL A 23 -8.75 4.16 0.39
CA VAL A 23 -9.31 2.82 0.65
C VAL A 23 -10.37 2.90 1.76
N ILE A 24 -10.08 3.59 2.86
CA ILE A 24 -11.04 3.79 3.96
C ILE A 24 -12.27 4.54 3.47
N SER A 25 -12.09 5.68 2.78
CA SER A 25 -13.19 6.51 2.31
C SER A 25 -14.11 5.75 1.34
N THR A 26 -13.53 5.04 0.37
CA THR A 26 -14.29 4.23 -0.59
C THR A 26 -14.98 3.04 0.07
N SER A 27 -14.38 2.46 1.11
CA SER A 27 -14.99 1.39 1.91
C SER A 27 -16.21 1.90 2.70
N ILE A 28 -16.13 3.08 3.32
CA ILE A 28 -17.26 3.69 4.03
C ILE A 28 -18.41 3.99 3.06
N ILE A 29 -18.11 4.57 1.89
CA ILE A 29 -19.13 4.86 0.85
C ILE A 29 -19.80 3.56 0.37
N ALA A 30 -19.01 2.50 0.14
CA ALA A 30 -19.54 1.19 -0.25
C ALA A 30 -20.46 0.63 0.85
N LEU A 31 -20.05 0.69 2.12
CA LEU A 31 -20.83 0.25 3.27
C LEU A 31 -22.19 0.97 3.36
N VAL A 32 -22.19 2.30 3.27
CA VAL A 32 -23.42 3.11 3.29
C VAL A 32 -24.33 2.76 2.10
N SER A 33 -23.77 2.50 0.92
CA SER A 33 -24.54 2.11 -0.27
C SER A 33 -25.16 0.72 -0.17
N ILE A 34 -24.56 -0.19 0.63
CA ILE A 34 -25.13 -1.51 0.91
C ILE A 34 -26.35 -1.36 1.82
N PHE A 35 -26.25 -0.59 2.91
CA PHE A 35 -27.36 -0.43 3.87
C PHE A 35 -28.52 0.44 3.38
N LYS A 36 -28.27 1.39 2.46
CA LYS A 36 -29.31 2.34 2.06
C LYS A 36 -30.34 1.80 1.07
N ASP A 37 -30.21 0.55 0.59
CA ASP A 37 -31.16 -0.25 -0.25
C ASP A 37 -31.98 0.47 -1.36
N LYS A 38 -31.68 1.73 -1.66
CA LYS A 38 -32.48 2.60 -2.53
C LYS A 38 -32.03 2.63 -3.98
N VAL A 39 -31.05 1.81 -4.36
CA VAL A 39 -30.52 1.82 -5.73
C VAL A 39 -30.50 0.40 -6.26
N ASN A 40 -31.45 0.09 -7.15
CA ASN A 40 -31.53 -1.14 -7.93
C ASN A 40 -30.45 -1.18 -9.04
N ASP A 41 -29.26 -0.65 -8.75
CA ASP A 41 -28.10 -0.52 -9.64
C ASP A 41 -26.98 -1.46 -9.18
N TYR A 42 -27.18 -2.75 -9.46
CA TYR A 42 -26.20 -3.81 -9.21
C TYR A 42 -24.86 -3.52 -9.91
N LYS A 43 -24.89 -2.94 -11.12
CA LYS A 43 -23.67 -2.59 -11.87
C LYS A 43 -22.86 -1.51 -11.15
N GLY A 44 -23.53 -0.46 -10.67
CA GLY A 44 -22.90 0.62 -9.90
C GLY A 44 -22.31 0.13 -8.57
N LYS A 45 -23.01 -0.74 -7.83
CA LYS A 45 -22.49 -1.38 -6.60
C LYS A 45 -21.24 -2.20 -6.87
N SER A 46 -21.27 -3.07 -7.87
CA SER A 46 -20.13 -3.92 -8.24
C SER A 46 -18.89 -3.10 -8.61
N HIS A 47 -19.06 -2.02 -9.39
CA HIS A 47 -17.96 -1.13 -9.76
C HIS A 47 -17.33 -0.43 -8.56
N ARG A 48 -18.15 0.04 -7.60
CA ARG A 48 -17.67 0.68 -6.37
C ARG A 48 -16.89 -0.28 -5.48
N ILE A 49 -17.39 -1.50 -5.31
CA ILE A 49 -16.72 -2.53 -4.51
C ILE A 49 -15.40 -2.92 -5.16
N ASN A 50 -15.36 -3.14 -6.49
CA ASN A 50 -14.12 -3.46 -7.20
C ASN A 50 -13.06 -2.35 -7.10
N ARG A 51 -13.45 -1.08 -7.02
CA ARG A 51 -12.49 0.04 -6.83
C ARG A 51 -11.70 -0.09 -5.53
N ILE A 52 -12.26 -0.64 -4.46
CA ILE A 52 -11.55 -0.84 -3.18
C ILE A 52 -10.32 -1.73 -3.40
N ARG A 53 -10.51 -2.85 -4.10
CA ARG A 53 -9.42 -3.76 -4.47
C ARG A 53 -8.39 -3.08 -5.37
N SER A 54 -8.82 -2.29 -6.36
CA SER A 54 -7.91 -1.58 -7.26
C SER A 54 -7.02 -0.58 -6.52
N TRP A 55 -7.56 0.17 -5.56
CA TRP A 55 -6.78 1.09 -4.74
C TRP A 55 -5.78 0.37 -3.83
N GLY A 56 -6.17 -0.76 -3.24
CA GLY A 56 -5.23 -1.57 -2.49
C GLY A 56 -4.13 -2.17 -3.35
N LEU A 57 -4.45 -2.63 -4.56
CA LEU A 57 -3.44 -3.13 -5.51
C LEU A 57 -2.44 -2.01 -5.88
N LEU A 58 -2.94 -0.78 -6.07
CA LEU A 58 -2.08 0.37 -6.26
C LEU A 58 -1.15 0.59 -5.05
N ALA A 59 -1.65 0.47 -3.82
CA ALA A 59 -0.82 0.57 -2.62
C ALA A 59 0.32 -0.45 -2.62
N PHE A 60 0.04 -1.71 -2.98
CA PHE A 60 1.06 -2.74 -3.10
C PHE A 60 2.13 -2.38 -4.14
N VAL A 61 1.70 -1.94 -5.33
CA VAL A 61 2.61 -1.53 -6.42
C VAL A 61 3.49 -0.34 -6.01
N ILE A 62 2.92 0.66 -5.33
CA ILE A 62 3.67 1.80 -4.80
C ILE A 62 4.68 1.37 -3.73
N GLY A 63 4.30 0.42 -2.86
CA GLY A 63 5.21 -0.19 -1.89
C GLY A 63 6.42 -0.85 -2.56
N LEU A 64 6.19 -1.66 -3.60
CA LEU A 64 7.24 -2.28 -4.39
C LEU A 64 8.16 -1.25 -5.05
N PHE A 65 7.61 -0.17 -5.64
CA PHE A 65 8.42 0.91 -6.21
C PHE A 65 9.30 1.59 -5.16
N GLY A 66 8.76 1.85 -3.97
CA GLY A 66 9.53 2.40 -2.86
C GLY A 66 10.72 1.52 -2.49
N GLN A 67 10.52 0.19 -2.41
CA GLN A 67 11.60 -0.75 -2.13
C GLN A 67 12.64 -0.79 -3.27
N LEU A 68 12.22 -0.83 -4.54
CA LEU A 68 13.13 -0.84 -5.68
C LEU A 68 14.02 0.41 -5.72
N ILE A 69 13.45 1.58 -5.43
CA ILE A 69 14.20 2.85 -5.38
C ILE A 69 15.16 2.86 -4.19
N GLY A 70 14.73 2.35 -3.02
CA GLY A 70 15.60 2.24 -1.85
C GLY A 70 16.79 1.28 -2.04
N LEU A 71 16.56 0.15 -2.72
CA LEU A 71 17.64 -0.78 -3.07
C LEU A 71 18.56 -0.18 -4.15
N TYR A 72 18.01 0.51 -5.14
CA TYR A 72 18.79 1.18 -6.18
C TYR A 72 19.72 2.23 -5.59
N SER A 73 19.25 3.07 -4.65
CA SER A 73 20.09 4.06 -3.99
C SER A 73 21.16 3.42 -3.11
N ALA A 74 20.83 2.36 -2.36
CA ALA A 74 21.80 1.62 -1.56
C ALA A 74 22.93 1.02 -2.41
N PHE A 75 22.60 0.36 -3.52
CA PHE A 75 23.61 -0.20 -4.43
C PHE A 75 24.44 0.87 -5.13
N ARG A 76 23.85 2.05 -5.42
CA ARG A 76 24.60 3.18 -5.97
C ARG A 76 25.66 3.70 -4.99
N ALA A 77 25.31 3.87 -3.71
CA ALA A 77 26.25 4.31 -2.68
C ALA A 77 27.43 3.35 -2.52
N LEU A 78 27.15 2.04 -2.53
CA LEU A 78 28.19 1.00 -2.52
C LEU A 78 29.12 1.09 -3.74
N LYS A 79 28.55 1.26 -4.94
CA LYS A 79 29.34 1.38 -6.18
C LYS A 79 30.22 2.63 -6.20
N MET A 80 29.76 3.72 -5.61
CA MET A 80 30.50 4.98 -5.53
C MET A 80 31.56 5.00 -4.42
N GLY A 81 31.67 3.92 -3.63
CA GLY A 81 32.61 3.85 -2.51
C GLY A 81 32.23 4.74 -1.33
N GLU A 82 30.97 5.22 -1.28
CA GLU A 82 30.47 6.04 -0.17
C GLU A 82 30.29 5.22 1.11
N VAL A 83 30.18 3.90 0.97
CA VAL A 83 29.91 2.95 2.06
C VAL A 83 30.68 1.65 1.80
N GLU A 84 31.31 1.11 2.84
CA GLU A 84 31.95 -0.21 2.78
C GLU A 84 30.91 -1.34 2.80
N ALA A 85 31.10 -2.31 1.90
CA ALA A 85 30.22 -3.47 1.82
C ALA A 85 30.47 -4.42 2.99
N SER A 86 29.51 -4.49 3.93
CA SER A 86 29.51 -5.43 5.04
C SER A 86 28.18 -6.19 5.13
N THR A 87 28.21 -7.41 5.68
CA THR A 87 27.01 -8.25 5.84
C THR A 87 25.94 -7.58 6.69
N SER A 88 26.34 -6.85 7.74
CA SER A 88 25.41 -6.10 8.60
C SER A 88 24.71 -4.98 7.83
N LEU A 89 25.44 -4.24 6.99
CA LEU A 89 24.90 -3.15 6.19
C LEU A 89 23.87 -3.65 5.17
N PHE A 90 24.16 -4.75 4.48
CA PHE A 90 23.17 -5.36 3.58
C PHE A 90 21.92 -5.79 4.34
N ALA A 91 22.07 -6.51 5.47
CA ALA A 91 20.93 -6.96 6.25
C ALA A 91 20.04 -5.79 6.71
N GLU A 92 20.65 -4.70 7.17
CA GLU A 92 19.92 -3.51 7.62
C GLU A 92 19.27 -2.73 6.46
N GLY A 93 19.98 -2.52 5.35
CA GLY A 93 19.44 -1.88 4.15
C GLY A 93 18.27 -2.67 3.54
N PHE A 94 18.37 -3.99 3.48
CA PHE A 94 17.28 -4.86 3.07
C PHE A 94 16.09 -4.74 4.04
N LYS A 95 16.32 -4.82 5.36
CA LYS A 95 15.25 -4.66 6.36
C LYS A 95 14.51 -3.34 6.21
N ILE A 96 15.23 -2.23 6.04
CA ILE A 96 14.62 -0.90 5.91
C ILE A 96 13.86 -0.78 4.59
N SER A 97 14.44 -1.24 3.47
CA SER A 97 13.77 -1.17 2.16
C SER A 97 12.49 -2.01 2.09
N MET A 98 12.37 -3.09 2.87
CA MET A 98 11.15 -3.91 2.95
C MET A 98 10.00 -3.22 3.70
N VAL A 99 10.26 -2.18 4.50
CA VAL A 99 9.22 -1.49 5.28
C VAL A 99 8.11 -0.95 4.37
N THR A 100 8.46 -0.33 3.26
CA THR A 100 7.49 0.24 2.29
C THR A 100 6.62 -0.84 1.65
N THR A 101 7.22 -1.95 1.21
CA THR A 101 6.49 -3.09 0.65
C THR A 101 5.57 -3.74 1.67
N ILE A 102 6.02 -3.90 2.92
CA ILE A 102 5.17 -4.42 4.00
C ILE A 102 3.95 -3.52 4.20
N TYR A 103 4.14 -2.20 4.28
CA TYR A 103 3.03 -1.26 4.41
C TYR A 103 2.06 -1.32 3.22
N GLY A 104 2.55 -1.31 1.98
CA GLY A 104 1.72 -1.45 0.79
C GLY A 104 0.95 -2.78 0.75
N SER A 105 1.60 -3.87 1.16
CA SER A 105 1.00 -5.20 1.27
C SER A 105 -0.10 -5.27 2.32
N LEU A 106 0.10 -4.63 3.49
CA LEU A 106 -0.91 -4.56 4.53
C LEU A 106 -2.16 -3.78 4.07
N ILE A 107 -1.97 -2.65 3.38
CA ILE A 107 -3.08 -1.87 2.81
C ILE A 107 -3.83 -2.71 1.76
N PHE A 108 -3.09 -3.42 0.90
CA PHE A 108 -3.70 -4.30 -0.08
C PHE A 108 -4.48 -5.46 0.57
N GLY A 109 -3.89 -6.15 1.55
CA GLY A 109 -4.57 -7.21 2.29
C GLY A 109 -5.85 -6.73 2.97
N PHE A 110 -5.78 -5.57 3.62
CA PHE A 110 -6.96 -4.91 4.19
C PHE A 110 -8.05 -4.63 3.14
N SER A 111 -7.66 -4.08 1.98
CA SER A 111 -8.59 -3.80 0.88
C SER A 111 -9.24 -5.07 0.33
N LEU A 112 -8.50 -6.18 0.26
CA LEU A 112 -8.99 -7.48 -0.23
C LEU A 112 -10.02 -8.07 0.72
N ILE A 113 -9.77 -7.98 2.03
CA ILE A 113 -10.71 -8.45 3.05
C ILE A 113 -12.04 -7.69 2.91
N ILE A 114 -12.00 -6.36 2.82
CA ILE A 114 -13.21 -5.53 2.65
C ILE A 114 -13.91 -5.87 1.34
N TRP A 115 -13.17 -5.91 0.23
CA TRP A 115 -13.72 -6.25 -1.07
C TRP A 115 -14.41 -7.62 -1.05
N PHE A 116 -13.80 -8.63 -0.44
CA PHE A 116 -14.35 -9.97 -0.36
C PHE A 116 -15.64 -10.01 0.49
N LEU A 117 -15.66 -9.30 1.61
CA LEU A 117 -16.85 -9.17 2.46
C LEU A 117 -17.99 -8.48 1.71
N PHE A 118 -17.71 -7.40 0.98
CA PHE A 118 -18.73 -6.61 0.30
C PHE A 118 -19.19 -7.21 -1.02
N ARG A 119 -18.35 -8.01 -1.68
CA ARG A 119 -18.68 -8.68 -2.96
C ARG A 119 -19.94 -9.55 -2.87
N LYS A 120 -20.29 -10.05 -1.69
CA LYS A 120 -21.53 -10.83 -1.48
C LYS A 120 -22.82 -9.98 -1.63
N PHE A 121 -22.71 -8.66 -1.56
CA PHE A 121 -23.82 -7.71 -1.58
C PHE A 121 -23.89 -6.86 -2.87
N ALA A 122 -22.99 -7.13 -3.83
CA ALA A 122 -22.96 -6.54 -5.17
C ALA A 122 -23.58 -7.48 -6.18
#